data_AF-C6BIX3-F1
#
_entry.id   AF-C6BIX3-F1
#
_cell.length_a   1.000
_cell.length_b   1.000
_cell.length_c   1.000
_cell.angle_alpha   90.00
_cell.angle_beta   90.00
_cell.angle_gamma   90.00
#
_symmetry.space_group_name_H-M   'P 1'
#
loop_
_entity.id
_entity.type
_entity.pdbx_description
1 polymer ?
#
loop_
_entity_poly.entity_id
_entity_poly.type
_entity_poly.pdbx_seq_one_letter_code
_entity_poly.pdbx_strand_id
1 'polypeptide(L)'
;MTQVSSVAPGSARDSLFVVAMPWLFVLIWSTGFIVAKYGMPYAEPITFLFLRFVGVLVCLLPLVWVARVPLPRRAGTGDTDWAAVGHIAVAGLLMQWGYLAGVWAAVKLGMPAGMTALIVGMQPILTALYVSMRGERVSNRQWLGLLCGIAGVGLVVANKLHLAGVGVTTLALCVGALLSITIGTLYQKRHCPVFDLRMGACIQFGASALLCLPFMFLFETREVHWTLPMIGSLVWSVLALSIGAISLLFVLIRKGAATKVTSLLYLTPPTTAVMAWALFGERFPPLAALGMVIAACGVALVIRK
;
A
#
# COMPACT_ATOMS: atom_id res chain seq x y z
N MET A 1 2.24 -48.16 -14.29
CA MET A 1 2.71 -47.85 -12.92
C MET A 1 3.30 -46.46 -12.92
N THR A 2 2.49 -45.45 -12.60
CA THR A 2 2.88 -44.04 -12.48
C THR A 2 3.34 -43.78 -11.05
N GLN A 3 4.63 -43.55 -10.84
CA GLN A 3 5.17 -43.11 -9.55
C GLN A 3 4.65 -41.69 -9.26
N VAL A 4 3.79 -41.59 -8.26
CA VAL A 4 3.48 -40.32 -7.58
C VAL A 4 4.67 -40.03 -6.67
N SER A 5 5.47 -39.03 -7.04
CA SER A 5 6.53 -38.50 -6.19
C SER A 5 5.90 -37.87 -4.95
N SER A 6 6.10 -38.53 -3.81
CA SER A 6 5.73 -38.00 -2.49
C SER A 6 6.55 -36.75 -2.19
N VAL A 7 5.89 -35.59 -2.14
CA VAL A 7 6.47 -34.37 -1.58
C VAL A 7 6.75 -34.62 -0.10
N ALA A 8 8.02 -34.59 0.30
CA ALA A 8 8.40 -34.73 1.71
C ALA A 8 7.72 -33.62 2.55
N PRO A 9 7.16 -33.95 3.72
CA PRO A 9 6.56 -32.94 4.59
C PRO A 9 7.67 -31.99 5.06
N GLY A 10 7.56 -30.71 4.69
CA GLY A 10 8.43 -29.65 5.20
C GLY A 10 8.41 -29.60 6.73
N SER A 11 9.52 -29.19 7.34
CA SER A 11 9.68 -29.20 8.79
C SER A 11 8.56 -28.40 9.49
N ALA A 12 8.21 -28.74 10.73
CA ALA A 12 7.21 -27.99 11.50
C ALA A 12 7.51 -26.48 11.61
N ARG A 13 8.80 -26.10 11.50
CA ARG A 13 9.24 -24.70 11.39
C ARG A 13 8.85 -24.07 10.06
N ASP A 14 8.99 -24.75 8.94
CA ASP A 14 8.56 -24.26 7.63
C ASP A 14 7.04 -24.02 7.58
N SER A 15 6.28 -24.90 8.25
CA SER A 15 4.84 -24.75 8.45
C SER A 15 4.48 -23.48 9.24
N LEU A 16 5.10 -23.27 10.40
CA LEU A 16 4.82 -22.10 11.25
C LEU A 16 5.21 -20.78 10.57
N PHE A 17 6.37 -20.74 9.91
CA PHE A 17 6.81 -19.56 9.16
C PHE A 17 5.80 -19.21 8.05
N VAL A 18 5.34 -20.20 7.27
CA VAL A 18 4.35 -19.96 6.21
C VAL A 18 3.01 -19.46 6.77
N VAL A 19 2.60 -19.92 7.96
CA VAL A 19 1.38 -19.45 8.62
C VAL A 19 1.52 -18.03 9.16
N ALA A 20 2.70 -17.64 9.66
CA ALA A 20 2.97 -16.32 10.25
C ALA A 20 3.23 -15.21 9.21
N MET A 21 3.78 -15.55 8.04
CA MET A 21 4.17 -14.57 7.00
C MET A 21 3.05 -13.60 6.59
N PRO A 22 1.78 -14.01 6.37
CA PRO A 22 0.70 -13.08 6.04
C PRO A 22 0.42 -12.06 7.15
N TRP A 23 0.54 -12.46 8.42
CA TRP A 23 0.34 -11.57 9.57
C TRP A 23 1.49 -10.58 9.70
N LEU A 24 2.73 -11.06 9.54
CA LEU A 24 3.91 -10.21 9.52
C LEU A 24 3.83 -9.18 8.39
N PHE A 25 3.35 -9.60 7.21
CA PHE A 25 3.14 -8.70 6.08
C PHE A 25 2.19 -7.56 6.44
N VAL A 26 1.05 -7.85 7.07
CA VAL A 26 0.10 -6.82 7.48
C VAL A 26 0.66 -5.91 8.56
N LEU A 27 1.37 -6.46 9.54
CA LEU A 27 2.03 -5.66 10.56
C LEU A 27 3.03 -4.68 9.94
N ILE A 28 3.92 -5.17 9.07
CA ILE A 28 4.86 -4.34 8.33
C ILE A 28 4.10 -3.32 7.49
N TRP A 29 3.09 -3.73 6.73
CA TRP A 29 2.31 -2.85 5.86
C TRP A 29 1.62 -1.71 6.64
N SER A 30 1.01 -2.01 7.79
CA SER A 30 0.39 -1.04 8.69
C SER A 30 1.37 0.01 9.21
N THR A 31 2.64 -0.34 9.41
CA THR A 31 3.66 0.63 9.82
C THR A 31 3.86 1.76 8.79
N GLY A 32 3.39 1.62 7.55
CA GLY A 32 3.47 2.68 6.53
C GLY A 32 2.85 4.00 6.98
N PHE A 33 1.67 3.93 7.59
CA PHE A 33 0.98 5.11 8.12
C PHE A 33 1.65 5.67 9.37
N ILE A 34 2.25 4.80 10.18
CA ILE A 34 3.00 5.17 11.38
C ILE A 34 4.27 5.90 10.98
N VAL A 35 5.00 5.39 9.99
CA VAL A 35 6.22 6.01 9.44
C VAL A 35 5.92 7.36 8.82
N ALA A 36 4.80 7.49 8.10
CA ALA A 36 4.34 8.79 7.63
C ALA A 36 4.27 9.77 8.82
N LYS A 37 3.50 9.41 9.86
CA LYS A 37 3.33 10.27 11.04
C LYS A 37 4.63 10.53 11.81
N TYR A 38 5.51 9.54 11.93
CA TYR A 38 6.77 9.64 12.65
C TYR A 38 7.82 10.49 11.90
N GLY A 39 7.83 10.46 10.57
CA GLY A 39 8.76 11.20 9.71
C GLY A 39 8.32 12.63 9.40
N MET A 40 7.02 12.92 9.35
CA MET A 40 6.49 14.23 8.97
C MET A 40 6.95 15.42 9.83
N PRO A 41 7.32 15.28 11.12
CA PRO A 41 7.92 16.39 11.88
C PRO A 41 9.29 16.85 11.35
N TYR A 42 10.00 16.00 10.60
CA TYR A 42 11.41 16.21 10.24
C TYR A 42 11.65 16.46 8.75
N ALA A 43 10.67 16.16 7.90
CA ALA A 43 10.74 16.40 6.47
C ALA A 43 9.34 16.66 5.91
N GLU A 44 9.29 17.38 4.81
CA GLU A 44 8.06 17.55 4.04
C GLU A 44 7.71 16.27 3.25
N PRO A 45 6.41 16.03 2.95
CA PRO A 45 5.94 14.77 2.38
C PRO A 45 6.66 14.31 1.11
N ILE A 46 6.77 15.19 0.11
CA ILE A 46 7.30 14.86 -1.21
C ILE A 46 8.82 14.71 -1.13
N THR A 47 9.50 15.52 -0.32
CA THR A 47 10.93 15.41 -0.01
C THR A 47 11.24 14.08 0.66
N PHE A 48 10.45 13.67 1.66
CA PHE A 48 10.60 12.35 2.30
C PHE A 48 10.39 11.22 1.28
N LEU A 49 9.36 11.31 0.45
CA LEU A 49 9.07 10.29 -0.57
C LEU A 49 10.17 10.21 -1.63
N PHE A 50 10.72 11.34 -2.06
CA PHE A 50 11.86 11.37 -2.97
C PHE A 50 13.06 10.61 -2.37
N LEU A 51 13.44 10.93 -1.13
CA LEU A 51 14.51 10.24 -0.42
C LEU A 51 14.24 8.75 -0.27
N ARG A 52 12.99 8.38 0.05
CA ARG A 52 12.57 6.97 0.13
C ARG A 52 12.72 6.27 -1.22
N PHE A 53 12.24 6.86 -2.31
CA PHE A 53 12.29 6.24 -3.63
C PHE A 53 13.73 6.11 -4.13
N VAL A 54 14.55 7.14 -3.93
CA VAL A 54 16.00 7.08 -4.21
C VAL A 54 16.67 6.00 -3.36
N GLY A 55 16.38 5.92 -2.07
CA GLY A 55 16.92 4.87 -1.19
C GLY A 55 16.55 3.47 -1.67
N VAL A 56 15.32 3.25 -2.11
CA VAL A 56 14.90 1.96 -2.71
C VAL A 56 15.68 1.66 -3.98
N LEU A 57 15.87 2.65 -4.86
CA LEU A 57 16.65 2.49 -6.10
C LEU A 57 18.13 2.17 -5.81
N VAL A 58 18.73 2.86 -4.84
CA VAL A 58 20.11 2.59 -4.40
C VAL A 58 20.27 1.14 -3.93
N CYS A 59 19.25 0.56 -3.28
CA CYS A 59 19.29 -0.84 -2.87
C CYS A 59 18.97 -1.82 -4.01
N LEU A 60 17.99 -1.52 -4.87
CA LEU A 60 17.50 -2.47 -5.89
C LEU A 60 18.31 -2.46 -7.18
N LEU A 61 18.81 -1.32 -7.64
CA LEU A 61 19.55 -1.22 -8.90
C LEU A 61 20.80 -2.10 -8.91
N PRO A 62 21.64 -2.17 -7.85
CA PRO A 62 22.77 -3.10 -7.81
C PRO A 62 22.33 -4.56 -7.91
N LEU A 63 21.23 -4.94 -7.22
CA LEU A 63 20.70 -6.30 -7.26
C LEU A 63 20.19 -6.67 -8.66
N VAL A 64 19.48 -5.74 -9.32
CA VAL A 64 18.99 -5.89 -10.68
C VAL A 64 20.14 -6.00 -11.68
N TRP A 65 21.18 -5.18 -11.51
CA TRP A 65 22.36 -5.17 -12.37
C TRP A 65 23.17 -6.47 -12.24
N VAL A 66 23.47 -6.91 -11.02
CA VAL A 66 24.19 -8.18 -10.75
C VAL A 66 23.39 -9.38 -11.24
N ALA A 67 22.08 -9.40 -11.00
CA ALA A 67 21.21 -10.47 -11.48
C ALA A 67 20.87 -10.38 -12.97
N ARG A 68 21.37 -9.35 -13.68
CA ARG A 68 21.14 -9.07 -15.11
C ARG A 68 19.65 -9.16 -15.48
N VAL A 69 18.78 -8.62 -14.62
CA VAL A 69 17.33 -8.67 -14.85
C VAL A 69 17.02 -7.78 -16.06
N PRO A 70 16.45 -8.33 -17.15
CA PRO A 70 16.19 -7.54 -18.34
C PRO A 70 15.03 -6.56 -18.12
N LEU A 71 15.05 -5.46 -18.87
CA LEU A 71 13.84 -4.66 -19.08
C LEU A 71 12.74 -5.53 -19.73
N PRO A 72 11.45 -5.14 -19.61
CA PRO A 72 10.37 -5.78 -20.36
C PRO A 72 10.74 -5.94 -21.83
N ARG A 73 10.63 -7.16 -22.35
CA ARG A 73 10.98 -7.48 -23.74
C ARG A 73 9.74 -7.79 -24.55
N ARG A 74 9.75 -7.38 -25.81
CA ARG A 74 8.68 -7.71 -26.75
C ARG A 74 8.76 -9.19 -27.12
N ALA A 75 7.62 -9.88 -27.06
CA ALA A 75 7.54 -11.27 -27.49
C ALA A 75 7.95 -11.40 -28.98
N GLY A 76 8.90 -12.28 -29.27
CA GLY A 76 9.33 -12.62 -30.63
C GLY A 76 10.54 -11.87 -31.18
N THR A 77 10.80 -10.61 -30.82
CA THR A 77 11.95 -9.84 -31.37
C THR A 77 13.12 -9.72 -30.42
N GLY A 78 12.90 -9.86 -29.10
CA GLY A 78 13.95 -9.72 -28.09
C GLY A 78 14.30 -8.27 -27.74
N ASP A 79 13.72 -7.29 -28.44
CA ASP A 79 13.87 -5.86 -28.18
C ASP A 79 13.18 -5.43 -26.89
N THR A 80 13.59 -4.27 -26.37
CA THR A 80 12.94 -3.66 -25.20
C THR A 80 11.56 -3.13 -25.58
N ASP A 81 10.54 -3.55 -24.82
CA ASP A 81 9.18 -3.07 -24.95
C ASP A 81 9.00 -1.77 -24.15
N TRP A 82 9.29 -0.65 -24.80
CA TRP A 82 9.14 0.68 -24.18
C TRP A 82 7.69 1.03 -23.83
N ALA A 83 6.70 0.43 -24.50
CA ALA A 83 5.30 0.60 -24.15
C ALA A 83 4.98 -0.09 -22.82
N ALA A 84 5.48 -1.32 -22.63
CA ALA A 84 5.37 -2.02 -21.34
C ALA A 84 6.10 -1.26 -20.22
N VAL A 85 7.30 -0.72 -20.48
CA VAL A 85 8.01 0.15 -19.52
C VAL A 85 7.16 1.37 -19.17
N GLY A 86 6.57 2.04 -20.16
CA GLY A 86 5.67 3.17 -19.95
C GLY A 86 4.44 2.81 -19.11
N HIS A 87 3.81 1.67 -19.36
CA HIS A 87 2.68 1.19 -18.56
C HIS A 87 3.08 0.90 -17.10
N ILE A 88 4.23 0.28 -16.88
CA ILE A 88 4.75 0.03 -15.53
C ILE A 88 5.06 1.37 -14.84
N ALA A 89 5.62 2.34 -15.55
CA ALA A 89 5.88 3.68 -15.03
C ALA A 89 4.58 4.36 -14.59
N VAL A 90 3.54 4.38 -15.45
CA VAL A 90 2.23 4.95 -15.11
C VAL A 90 1.59 4.26 -13.89
N ALA A 91 1.67 2.93 -13.82
CA ALA A 91 1.23 2.19 -12.65
C ALA A 91 1.99 2.65 -11.39
N GLY A 92 3.31 2.80 -11.49
CA GLY A 92 4.16 3.33 -10.41
C GLY A 92 3.78 4.75 -9.98
N LEU A 93 3.55 5.65 -10.93
CA LEU A 93 3.14 7.03 -10.63
C LEU A 93 1.82 7.08 -9.85
N LEU A 94 0.88 6.18 -10.15
CA LEU A 94 -0.39 6.11 -9.41
C LEU A 94 -0.21 5.42 -8.03
N MET A 95 0.46 4.27 -8.02
CA MET A 95 0.54 3.42 -6.84
C MET A 95 1.60 3.86 -5.82
N GLN A 96 2.71 4.45 -6.26
CA GLN A 96 3.79 4.91 -5.40
C GLN A 96 3.73 6.42 -5.21
N TRP A 97 3.66 7.21 -6.28
CA TRP A 97 3.64 8.67 -6.12
C TRP A 97 2.26 9.18 -5.66
N GLY A 98 1.20 9.01 -6.45
CA GLY A 98 -0.10 9.63 -6.17
C GLY A 98 -0.76 9.13 -4.89
N TYR A 99 -0.68 7.81 -4.65
CA TYR A 99 -1.11 7.20 -3.39
C TYR A 99 -0.33 7.73 -2.18
N LEU A 100 1.01 7.60 -2.17
CA LEU A 100 1.80 7.95 -1.00
C LEU A 100 1.86 9.47 -0.80
N ALA A 101 1.93 10.29 -1.86
CA ALA A 101 1.90 11.74 -1.74
C ALA A 101 0.62 12.21 -1.06
N GLY A 102 -0.55 11.70 -1.47
CA GLY A 102 -1.82 12.06 -0.84
C GLY A 102 -1.91 11.61 0.62
N VAL A 103 -1.50 10.38 0.94
CA VAL A 103 -1.51 9.90 2.34
C VAL A 103 -0.54 10.69 3.22
N TRP A 104 0.70 10.90 2.77
CA TRP A 104 1.75 11.55 3.58
C TRP A 104 1.42 13.03 3.76
N ALA A 105 0.92 13.71 2.73
CA ALA A 105 0.45 15.09 2.83
C ALA A 105 -0.75 15.22 3.78
N ALA A 106 -1.73 14.30 3.71
CA ALA A 106 -2.87 14.32 4.64
C ALA A 106 -2.41 14.16 6.09
N VAL A 107 -1.49 13.24 6.36
CA VAL A 107 -0.92 13.01 7.70
C VAL A 107 -0.10 14.21 8.19
N LYS A 108 0.70 14.84 7.32
CA LYS A 108 1.45 16.07 7.63
C LYS A 108 0.51 17.21 8.05
N LEU A 109 -0.64 17.32 7.41
CA LEU A 109 -1.69 18.29 7.74
C LEU A 109 -2.54 17.89 8.96
N GLY A 110 -2.19 16.80 9.65
CA GLY A 110 -2.78 16.41 10.93
C GLY A 110 -3.82 15.30 10.85
N MET A 111 -4.08 14.72 9.67
CA MET A 111 -5.02 13.59 9.56
C MET A 111 -4.54 12.41 10.43
N PRO A 112 -5.40 11.85 11.30
CA PRO A 112 -5.03 10.69 12.12
C PRO A 112 -4.68 9.47 11.26
N ALA A 113 -3.60 8.77 11.63
CA ALA A 113 -3.06 7.67 10.83
C ALA A 113 -4.07 6.52 10.64
N GLY A 114 -4.81 6.18 11.71
CA GLY A 114 -5.86 5.15 11.65
C GLY A 114 -7.00 5.52 10.69
N MET A 115 -7.39 6.79 10.62
CA MET A 115 -8.43 7.24 9.69
C MET A 115 -7.95 7.23 8.25
N THR A 116 -6.72 7.70 7.99
CA THR A 116 -6.14 7.66 6.65
C THR A 116 -6.06 6.21 6.14
N ALA A 117 -5.64 5.29 7.01
CA ALA A 117 -5.62 3.86 6.70
C ALA A 117 -7.02 3.30 6.41
N LEU A 118 -8.03 3.72 7.17
CA LEU A 118 -9.41 3.30 6.96
C LEU A 118 -9.96 3.76 5.60
N ILE A 119 -9.79 5.05 5.27
CA ILE A 119 -10.30 5.62 4.01
C ILE A 119 -9.64 4.92 2.82
N VAL A 120 -8.32 4.82 2.81
CA VAL A 120 -7.59 4.13 1.73
C VAL A 120 -7.92 2.63 1.71
N GLY A 121 -8.16 2.03 2.87
CA GLY A 121 -8.58 0.63 3.01
C GLY A 121 -9.91 0.31 2.32
N MET A 122 -10.66 1.32 1.88
CA MET A 122 -11.87 1.16 1.06
C MET A 122 -11.58 0.84 -0.42
N GLN A 123 -10.33 0.75 -0.86
CA GLN A 123 -9.98 0.40 -2.25
C GLN A 123 -10.79 -0.81 -2.80
N PRO A 124 -11.05 -1.88 -2.04
CA PRO A 124 -11.75 -3.06 -2.56
C PRO A 124 -13.23 -2.82 -2.84
N ILE A 125 -13.83 -1.86 -2.14
CA ILE A 125 -15.17 -1.34 -2.43
C ILE A 125 -15.21 -0.69 -3.81
N LEU A 126 -14.27 0.21 -4.09
CA LEU A 126 -14.18 0.87 -5.40
C LEU A 126 -13.85 -0.13 -6.52
N THR A 127 -13.02 -1.12 -6.21
CA THR A 127 -12.69 -2.21 -7.13
C THR A 127 -13.93 -3.06 -7.46
N ALA A 128 -14.74 -3.42 -6.46
CA ALA A 128 -15.98 -4.17 -6.67
C ALA A 128 -17.01 -3.38 -7.49
N LEU A 129 -17.15 -2.07 -7.23
CA LEU A 129 -18.00 -1.19 -8.03
C LEU A 129 -17.56 -1.12 -9.49
N TYR A 130 -16.25 -0.95 -9.74
CA TYR A 130 -15.70 -0.96 -11.09
C TYR A 130 -16.00 -2.27 -11.84
N VAL A 131 -15.83 -3.40 -11.17
CA VAL A 131 -16.14 -4.73 -11.71
C VAL A 131 -17.64 -4.86 -12.02
N SER A 132 -18.52 -4.39 -11.12
CA SER A 132 -19.96 -4.34 -11.34
C SER A 132 -20.36 -3.57 -12.60
N MET A 133 -19.73 -2.41 -12.81
CA MET A 133 -20.02 -1.55 -13.96
C MET A 133 -19.61 -2.21 -15.29
N ARG A 134 -18.75 -3.24 -15.26
CA ARG A 134 -18.38 -4.03 -16.44
C ARG A 134 -19.29 -5.24 -16.70
N GLY A 135 -20.40 -5.36 -15.96
CA GLY A 135 -21.37 -6.44 -16.14
C GLY A 135 -21.04 -7.74 -15.40
N GLU A 136 -19.98 -7.75 -14.59
CA GLU A 136 -19.71 -8.86 -13.68
C GLU A 136 -20.67 -8.76 -12.48
N ARG A 137 -21.37 -9.85 -12.15
CA ARG A 137 -22.37 -9.86 -11.07
C ARG A 137 -21.68 -9.69 -9.71
N VAL A 138 -22.00 -8.59 -9.02
CA VAL A 138 -21.63 -8.39 -7.62
C VAL A 138 -22.57 -9.19 -6.73
N SER A 139 -22.01 -10.07 -5.90
CA SER A 139 -22.77 -10.87 -4.95
C SER A 139 -23.42 -9.99 -3.85
N ASN A 140 -24.53 -10.47 -3.27
CA ASN A 140 -25.20 -9.78 -2.16
C ASN A 140 -24.25 -9.54 -0.95
N ARG A 141 -23.26 -10.42 -0.75
CA ARG A 141 -22.22 -10.25 0.28
C ARG A 141 -21.30 -9.07 -0.01
N GLN A 142 -20.93 -8.87 -1.28
CA GLN A 142 -20.12 -7.72 -1.70
C GLN A 142 -20.89 -6.40 -1.52
N TRP A 143 -22.21 -6.40 -1.77
CA TRP A 143 -23.09 -5.26 -1.48
C TRP A 143 -23.21 -4.94 0.02
N LEU A 144 -23.41 -5.95 0.86
CA LEU A 144 -23.41 -5.76 2.32
C LEU A 144 -22.08 -5.22 2.81
N GLY A 145 -20.96 -5.76 2.31
CA GLY A 145 -19.64 -5.26 2.67
C GLY A 145 -19.39 -3.82 2.21
N LEU A 146 -19.91 -3.44 1.04
CA LEU A 146 -19.91 -2.07 0.55
C LEU A 146 -20.67 -1.12 1.49
N LEU A 147 -21.89 -1.48 1.86
CA LEU A 147 -22.71 -0.68 2.78
C LEU A 147 -22.05 -0.56 4.15
N CYS A 148 -21.49 -1.65 4.69
CA CYS A 148 -20.76 -1.63 5.95
C CYS A 148 -19.50 -0.77 5.88
N GLY A 149 -18.71 -0.83 4.80
CA GLY A 149 -17.54 0.03 4.64
C GLY A 149 -17.92 1.51 4.55
N ILE A 150 -18.94 1.84 3.75
CA ILE A 150 -19.48 3.21 3.64
C ILE A 150 -20.01 3.70 4.99
N ALA A 151 -20.76 2.87 5.71
CA ALA A 151 -21.27 3.20 7.04
C ALA A 151 -20.13 3.37 8.05
N GLY A 152 -19.12 2.50 8.03
CA GLY A 152 -17.98 2.57 8.94
C GLY A 152 -17.16 3.84 8.75
N VAL A 153 -16.86 4.21 7.50
CA VAL A 153 -16.20 5.50 7.19
C VAL A 153 -17.14 6.67 7.47
N GLY A 154 -18.42 6.54 7.14
CA GLY A 154 -19.45 7.54 7.45
C GLY A 154 -19.53 7.84 8.94
N LEU A 155 -19.43 6.84 9.81
CA LEU A 155 -19.43 7.00 11.28
C LEU A 155 -18.16 7.67 11.80
N VAL A 156 -16.99 7.26 11.27
CA VAL A 156 -15.69 7.86 11.60
C VAL A 156 -15.64 9.32 11.17
N VAL A 157 -16.20 9.61 10.00
CA VAL A 157 -16.31 10.96 9.45
C VAL A 157 -17.38 11.74 10.19
N ALA A 158 -18.59 11.23 10.44
CA ALA A 158 -19.67 11.96 11.12
C ALA A 158 -19.27 12.45 12.52
N ASN A 159 -18.31 11.78 13.15
CA ASN A 159 -17.71 12.22 14.39
C ASN A 159 -16.70 13.39 14.24
N LYS A 160 -16.69 14.14 13.10
CA LYS A 160 -15.78 15.28 12.82
C LYS A 160 -15.72 16.31 13.95
N LEU A 161 -16.77 16.42 14.75
CA LEU A 161 -16.95 17.49 15.74
C LEU A 161 -15.84 17.54 16.81
N HIS A 162 -14.99 16.51 16.93
CA HIS A 162 -13.89 16.50 17.92
C HIS A 162 -12.52 16.01 17.38
N LEU A 163 -12.39 15.74 16.08
CA LEU A 163 -11.16 15.17 15.52
C LEU A 163 -10.30 16.25 14.85
N ALA A 164 -9.35 16.78 15.63
CA ALA A 164 -8.33 17.70 15.14
C ALA A 164 -7.61 17.11 13.89
N GLY A 165 -7.41 17.94 12.87
CA GLY A 165 -6.73 17.55 11.62
C GLY A 165 -7.63 16.97 10.52
N VAL A 166 -8.92 16.75 10.77
CA VAL A 166 -9.89 16.33 9.74
C VAL A 166 -10.53 17.56 9.09
N GLY A 167 -10.00 17.96 7.94
CA GLY A 167 -10.50 19.07 7.12
C GLY A 167 -10.90 18.64 5.71
N VAL A 168 -11.43 19.57 4.92
CA VAL A 168 -11.77 19.32 3.51
C VAL A 168 -10.52 18.91 2.72
N THR A 169 -9.39 19.59 2.95
CA THR A 169 -8.12 19.32 2.28
C THR A 169 -7.56 17.93 2.62
N THR A 170 -7.50 17.56 3.90
CA THR A 170 -6.97 16.24 4.30
C THR A 170 -7.84 15.09 3.82
N LEU A 171 -9.16 15.28 3.81
CA LEU A 171 -10.09 14.33 3.22
C LEU A 171 -9.91 14.21 1.71
N ALA A 172 -9.79 15.34 0.99
CA ALA A 172 -9.57 15.35 -0.46
C ALA A 172 -8.25 14.64 -0.82
N LEU A 173 -7.19 14.85 -0.05
CA LEU A 173 -5.91 14.15 -0.22
C LEU A 173 -6.04 12.64 0.01
N CYS A 174 -6.75 12.20 1.06
CA CYS A 174 -7.00 10.78 1.32
C CYS A 174 -7.85 10.13 0.22
N VAL A 175 -8.89 10.82 -0.25
CA VAL A 175 -9.75 10.34 -1.36
C VAL A 175 -8.95 10.30 -2.66
N GLY A 176 -8.14 11.33 -2.95
CA GLY A 176 -7.22 11.34 -4.09
C GLY A 176 -6.24 10.18 -4.04
N ALA A 177 -5.66 9.89 -2.88
CA ALA A 177 -4.78 8.75 -2.67
C ALA A 177 -5.50 7.41 -2.90
N LEU A 178 -6.73 7.26 -2.36
CA LEU A 178 -7.59 6.10 -2.54
C LEU A 178 -7.91 5.86 -4.03
N LEU A 179 -8.27 6.92 -4.77
CA LEU A 179 -8.52 6.84 -6.21
C LEU A 179 -7.25 6.48 -6.97
N SER A 180 -6.12 7.10 -6.62
CA SER A 180 -4.83 6.84 -7.25
C SER A 180 -4.40 5.38 -7.10
N ILE A 181 -4.43 4.81 -5.88
CA ILE A 181 -4.10 3.40 -5.68
C ILE A 181 -5.10 2.47 -6.37
N THR A 182 -6.40 2.79 -6.36
CA THR A 182 -7.43 1.98 -7.01
C THR A 182 -7.23 1.95 -8.52
N ILE A 183 -7.10 3.11 -9.15
CA ILE A 183 -6.87 3.21 -10.60
C ILE A 183 -5.53 2.58 -10.97
N GLY A 184 -4.46 2.85 -10.20
CA GLY A 184 -3.13 2.29 -10.44
C GLY A 184 -3.11 0.77 -10.38
N THR A 185 -3.74 0.16 -9.37
CA THR A 185 -3.82 -1.30 -9.26
C THR A 185 -4.64 -1.95 -10.39
N LEU A 186 -5.77 -1.35 -10.76
CA LEU A 186 -6.57 -1.81 -11.90
C LEU A 186 -5.81 -1.66 -13.23
N TYR A 187 -5.12 -0.53 -13.40
CA TYR A 187 -4.29 -0.24 -14.57
C TYR A 187 -3.15 -1.23 -14.70
N GLN A 188 -2.40 -1.48 -13.61
CA GLN A 188 -1.32 -2.47 -13.59
C GLN A 188 -1.85 -3.86 -13.91
N LYS A 189 -2.98 -4.28 -13.34
CA LYS A 189 -3.59 -5.58 -13.62
C LYS A 189 -3.95 -5.73 -15.10
N ARG A 190 -4.41 -4.65 -15.74
CA ARG A 190 -4.85 -4.66 -17.15
C ARG A 190 -3.69 -4.59 -18.14
N HIS A 191 -2.71 -3.71 -17.91
CA HIS A 191 -1.66 -3.38 -18.87
C HIS A 191 -0.32 -4.04 -18.56
N CYS A 192 -0.09 -4.46 -17.32
CA CYS A 192 1.16 -5.08 -16.85
C CYS A 192 0.88 -6.44 -16.18
N PRO A 193 0.19 -7.40 -16.84
CA PRO A 193 -0.21 -8.65 -16.20
C PRO A 193 0.99 -9.52 -15.82
N VAL A 194 2.11 -9.41 -16.56
CA VAL A 194 3.33 -10.17 -16.31
C VAL A 194 4.53 -9.23 -16.47
N PHE A 195 5.30 -9.05 -15.40
CA PHE A 195 6.60 -8.39 -15.42
C PHE A 195 7.46 -8.89 -14.25
N ASP A 196 8.78 -8.78 -14.36
CA ASP A 196 9.67 -9.09 -13.24
C ASP A 196 9.54 -8.02 -12.16
N LEU A 197 9.14 -8.42 -10.95
CA LEU A 197 8.89 -7.50 -9.85
C LEU A 197 10.10 -6.65 -9.48
N ARG A 198 11.33 -7.13 -9.67
CA ARG A 198 12.56 -6.39 -9.32
C ARG A 198 12.77 -5.23 -10.27
N MET A 199 12.73 -5.51 -11.58
CA MET A 199 12.85 -4.47 -12.60
C MET A 199 11.63 -3.55 -12.60
N GLY A 200 10.43 -4.11 -12.44
CA GLY A 200 9.20 -3.33 -12.34
C GLY A 200 9.22 -2.37 -11.15
N ALA A 201 9.69 -2.81 -9.98
CA ALA A 201 9.88 -1.92 -8.83
C ALA A 201 10.85 -0.79 -9.16
N CYS A 202 11.98 -1.07 -9.83
CA CYS A 202 12.93 -0.03 -10.25
C CYS A 202 12.26 1.00 -11.19
N ILE A 203 11.46 0.56 -12.16
CA ILE A 203 10.73 1.46 -13.07
C ILE A 203 9.70 2.29 -12.29
N GLN A 204 8.90 1.66 -11.41
CA GLN A 204 7.87 2.34 -10.64
C GLN A 204 8.45 3.39 -9.68
N PHE A 205 9.47 3.03 -8.90
CA PHE A 205 10.15 3.94 -7.98
C PHE A 205 10.96 5.00 -8.73
N GLY A 206 11.58 4.65 -9.86
CA GLY A 206 12.30 5.59 -10.73
C GLY A 206 11.39 6.66 -11.29
N ALA A 207 10.27 6.27 -11.93
CA ALA A 207 9.28 7.21 -12.45
C ALA A 207 8.72 8.10 -11.34
N SER A 208 8.43 7.52 -10.16
CA SER A 208 7.89 8.26 -9.01
C SER A 208 8.89 9.23 -8.41
N ALA A 209 10.18 8.87 -8.32
CA ALA A 209 11.25 9.75 -7.88
C ALA A 209 11.43 10.94 -8.84
N LEU A 210 11.37 10.69 -10.15
CA LEU A 210 11.42 11.75 -11.16
C LEU A 210 10.23 12.70 -11.04
N LEU A 211 9.02 12.19 -10.79
CA LEU A 211 7.85 13.05 -10.59
C LEU A 211 7.91 13.82 -9.26
N CYS A 212 8.57 13.30 -8.22
CA CYS A 212 8.80 14.07 -7.01
C CYS A 212 9.56 15.37 -7.27
N LEU A 213 10.54 15.39 -8.19
CA LEU A 213 11.40 16.56 -8.41
C LEU A 213 10.62 17.86 -8.66
N PRO A 214 9.78 18.01 -9.70
CA PRO A 214 9.08 19.27 -9.95
C PRO A 214 8.21 19.68 -8.76
N PHE A 215 7.47 18.76 -8.13
CA PHE A 215 6.61 19.11 -7.00
C PHE A 215 7.39 19.49 -5.75
N MET A 216 8.49 18.79 -5.49
CA MET A 216 9.40 19.08 -4.38
C MET A 216 10.04 20.47 -4.54
N PHE A 217 10.40 20.89 -5.76
CA PHE A 217 10.95 22.24 -5.99
C PHE A 217 9.89 23.35 -6.02
N LEU A 218 8.64 23.03 -6.37
CA LEU A 218 7.56 24.02 -6.50
C LEU A 218 6.78 24.24 -5.19
N PHE A 219 6.63 23.20 -4.37
CA PHE A 219 5.72 23.23 -3.21
C PHE A 219 6.39 23.03 -1.86
N GLU A 220 7.68 22.68 -1.83
CA GLU A 220 8.40 22.34 -0.59
C GLU A 220 9.73 23.09 -0.47
N THR A 221 10.13 23.34 0.77
CA THR A 221 11.43 23.95 1.12
C THR A 221 12.60 22.98 0.89
N ARG A 222 12.33 21.67 0.96
CA ARG A 222 13.32 20.58 0.91
C ARG A 222 14.19 20.49 2.16
N GLU A 223 13.78 21.14 3.24
CA GLU A 223 14.48 21.04 4.51
C GLU A 223 14.26 19.67 5.15
N VAL A 224 15.37 19.07 5.58
CA VAL A 224 15.37 17.77 6.24
C VAL A 224 16.16 17.87 7.54
N HIS A 225 15.46 17.64 8.64
CA HIS A 225 16.04 17.56 9.98
C HIS A 225 16.54 16.13 10.21
N TRP A 226 17.83 15.91 9.99
CA TRP A 226 18.48 14.60 10.13
C TRP A 226 18.65 14.18 11.59
N THR A 227 17.54 13.77 12.20
CA THR A 227 17.50 13.21 13.56
C THR A 227 17.42 11.67 13.50
N LEU A 228 17.70 11.00 14.62
CA LEU A 228 17.57 9.54 14.69
C LEU A 228 16.14 9.05 14.34
N PRO A 229 15.05 9.71 14.79
CA PRO A 229 13.70 9.41 14.33
C PRO A 229 13.48 9.52 12.82
N MET A 230 14.04 10.56 12.18
CA MET A 230 13.97 10.75 10.72
C MET A 230 14.71 9.64 9.97
N ILE A 231 15.94 9.34 10.40
CA ILE A 231 16.76 8.28 9.80
C ILE A 231 16.07 6.93 9.97
N GLY A 232 15.57 6.62 11.17
CA GLY A 232 14.82 5.39 11.45
C GLY A 232 13.57 5.26 10.57
N SER A 233 12.81 6.34 10.40
CA SER A 233 11.66 6.40 9.50
C SER A 233 12.06 6.09 8.06
N LEU A 234 13.12 6.75 7.58
CA LEU A 234 13.58 6.60 6.21
C LEU A 234 14.10 5.18 5.96
N VAL A 235 14.98 4.66 6.82
CA VAL A 235 15.54 3.30 6.72
C VAL A 235 14.43 2.25 6.76
N TRP A 236 13.48 2.36 7.70
CA TRP A 236 12.35 1.44 7.77
C TRP A 236 11.45 1.54 6.54
N SER A 237 11.23 2.76 6.02
CA SER A 237 10.43 2.98 4.81
C SER A 237 11.05 2.38 3.55
N VAL A 238 12.38 2.37 3.46
CA VAL A 238 13.14 1.82 2.34
C VAL A 238 13.24 0.29 2.48
N LEU A 239 13.75 -0.19 3.61
CA LEU A 239 14.08 -1.60 3.78
C LEU A 239 12.86 -2.45 4.12
N ALA A 240 12.10 -2.11 5.16
CA ALA A 240 10.99 -2.95 5.61
C ALA A 240 9.75 -2.78 4.73
N LEU A 241 9.32 -1.54 4.49
CA LEU A 241 8.07 -1.25 3.78
C LEU A 241 8.17 -1.43 2.28
N SER A 242 9.27 -1.03 1.65
CA SER A 242 9.41 -1.17 0.20
C SER A 242 10.01 -2.52 -0.17
N ILE A 243 11.25 -2.82 0.25
CA ILE A 243 11.93 -4.05 -0.19
C ILE A 243 11.38 -5.29 0.53
N GLY A 244 11.24 -5.22 1.85
CA GLY A 244 10.81 -6.31 2.72
C GLY A 244 9.38 -6.75 2.44
N ALA A 245 8.44 -5.82 2.42
CA ALA A 245 7.03 -6.13 2.15
C ALA A 245 6.83 -6.68 0.72
N ILE A 246 7.48 -6.10 -0.31
CA ILE A 246 7.38 -6.60 -1.69
C ILE A 246 7.97 -8.01 -1.79
N SER A 247 9.12 -8.26 -1.16
CA SER A 247 9.76 -9.58 -1.14
C SER A 247 8.88 -10.61 -0.42
N LEU A 248 8.31 -10.24 0.72
CA LEU A 248 7.40 -11.09 1.50
C LEU A 248 6.14 -11.41 0.70
N LEU A 249 5.55 -10.41 0.04
CA LEU A 249 4.41 -10.60 -0.86
C LEU A 249 4.75 -11.56 -2.00
N PHE A 250 5.93 -11.43 -2.62
CA PHE A 250 6.36 -12.33 -3.68
C PHE A 250 6.49 -13.78 -3.21
N VAL A 251 7.09 -14.01 -2.03
CA VAL A 251 7.18 -15.36 -1.47
C VAL A 251 5.78 -15.91 -1.14
N LEU A 252 4.89 -15.07 -0.60
CA LEU A 252 3.50 -15.44 -0.31
C LEU A 252 2.71 -15.83 -1.57
N ILE A 253 2.90 -15.10 -2.67
CA ILE A 253 2.31 -15.44 -3.97
C ILE A 253 2.84 -16.78 -4.47
N ARG A 254 4.16 -16.99 -4.45
CA ARG A 254 4.78 -18.27 -4.86
C ARG A 254 4.31 -19.46 -4.03
N LYS A 255 3.99 -19.24 -2.74
CA LYS A 255 3.47 -20.28 -1.83
C LYS A 255 1.93 -20.41 -1.87
N GLY A 256 1.24 -19.76 -2.79
CA GLY A 256 -0.23 -19.86 -2.93
C GLY A 256 -1.03 -19.18 -1.81
N ALA A 257 -0.38 -18.38 -0.96
CA ALA A 257 -1.01 -17.71 0.18
C ALA A 257 -1.62 -16.34 -0.18
N ALA A 258 -1.59 -15.94 -1.46
CA ALA A 258 -2.03 -14.63 -1.93
C ALA A 258 -3.46 -14.27 -1.47
N THR A 259 -4.41 -15.20 -1.54
CA THR A 259 -5.80 -14.98 -1.10
C THR A 259 -5.88 -14.65 0.39
N LYS A 260 -5.07 -15.31 1.22
CA LYS A 260 -5.01 -15.07 2.66
C LYS A 260 -4.41 -13.69 2.96
N VAL A 261 -3.38 -13.28 2.23
CA VAL A 261 -2.76 -11.95 2.35
C VAL A 261 -3.75 -10.84 2.02
N THR A 262 -4.44 -10.96 0.88
CA THR A 262 -5.49 -10.00 0.50
C THR A 262 -6.57 -9.89 1.57
N SER A 263 -6.93 -11.01 2.22
CA SER A 263 -7.90 -11.03 3.31
C SER A 263 -7.40 -10.38 4.61
N LEU A 264 -6.11 -10.48 4.90
CA LEU A 264 -5.54 -9.90 6.12
C LEU A 264 -5.20 -8.41 5.95
N LEU A 265 -5.02 -7.92 4.73
CA LEU A 265 -4.84 -6.48 4.47
C LEU A 265 -5.98 -5.62 5.02
N TYR A 266 -7.16 -6.18 5.28
CA TYR A 266 -8.27 -5.48 5.95
C TYR A 266 -8.09 -5.29 7.44
N LEU A 267 -7.14 -5.99 8.04
CA LEU A 267 -6.68 -5.69 9.38
C LEU A 267 -5.71 -4.50 9.38
N THR A 268 -5.35 -3.94 8.22
CA THR A 268 -4.46 -2.78 8.17
C THR A 268 -5.02 -1.59 8.95
N PRO A 269 -6.26 -1.12 8.73
CA PRO A 269 -6.81 0.00 9.50
C PRO A 269 -6.84 -0.22 11.03
N PRO A 270 -7.40 -1.33 11.57
CA PRO A 270 -7.41 -1.53 13.02
C PRO A 270 -6.01 -1.71 13.59
N THR A 271 -5.11 -2.38 12.87
CA THR A 271 -3.71 -2.54 13.30
C THR A 271 -3.00 -1.19 13.36
N THR A 272 -3.18 -0.35 12.32
CA THR A 272 -2.64 1.01 12.29
C THR A 272 -3.23 1.86 13.42
N ALA A 273 -4.53 1.77 13.70
CA ALA A 273 -5.15 2.51 14.79
C ALA A 273 -4.59 2.12 16.17
N VAL A 274 -4.42 0.82 16.43
CA VAL A 274 -3.79 0.33 17.67
C VAL A 274 -2.35 0.82 17.79
N MET A 275 -1.56 0.74 16.71
CA MET A 275 -0.19 1.26 16.70
C MET A 275 -0.16 2.78 16.93
N ALA A 276 -1.06 3.53 16.31
CA ALA A 276 -1.10 4.98 16.43
C ALA A 276 -1.56 5.44 17.82
N TRP A 277 -2.49 4.71 18.44
CA TRP A 277 -2.84 4.90 19.85
C TRP A 277 -1.65 4.64 20.77
N ALA A 278 -0.97 3.50 20.60
CA ALA A 278 0.15 3.11 21.46
C ALA A 278 1.37 4.05 21.32
N LEU A 279 1.69 4.50 20.11
CA LEU A 279 2.91 5.28 19.82
C LEU A 279 2.71 6.79 19.91
N PHE A 280 1.51 7.29 19.56
CA PHE A 280 1.24 8.72 19.48
C PHE A 280 0.10 9.18 20.40
N GLY A 281 -0.51 8.27 21.16
CA GLY A 281 -1.65 8.60 22.01
C GLY A 281 -2.90 9.01 21.23
N GLU A 282 -3.02 8.65 19.94
CA GLU A 282 -4.21 8.94 19.14
C GLU A 282 -5.46 8.35 19.84
N ARG A 283 -6.33 9.22 20.34
CA ARG A 283 -7.58 8.79 20.97
C ARG A 283 -8.59 8.46 19.88
N PHE A 284 -9.13 7.24 19.95
CA PHE A 284 -10.22 6.81 19.09
C PHE A 284 -11.52 6.93 19.88
N PRO A 285 -12.41 7.88 19.51
CA PRO A 285 -13.75 7.94 20.08
C PRO A 285 -14.44 6.57 19.89
N PRO A 286 -15.27 6.11 20.85
CA PRO A 286 -15.98 4.84 20.73
C PRO A 286 -16.75 4.68 19.41
N LEU A 287 -17.30 5.79 18.87
CA LEU A 287 -17.98 5.81 17.59
C LEU A 287 -17.04 5.54 16.40
N ALA A 288 -15.81 6.06 16.43
CA ALA A 288 -14.81 5.79 15.42
C ALA A 288 -14.29 4.35 15.52
N ALA A 289 -14.15 3.82 16.74
CA ALA A 289 -13.82 2.41 16.96
C ALA A 289 -14.93 1.49 16.40
N LEU A 290 -16.20 1.82 16.66
CA LEU A 290 -17.34 1.10 16.09
C LEU A 290 -17.33 1.17 14.55
N GLY A 291 -17.08 2.34 13.97
CA GLY A 291 -16.97 2.50 12.52
C GLY A 291 -15.84 1.67 11.90
N MET A 292 -14.68 1.58 12.57
CA MET A 292 -13.59 0.70 12.14
C MET A 292 -13.98 -0.79 12.20
N VAL A 293 -14.66 -1.22 13.25
CA VAL A 293 -15.16 -2.59 13.38
C VAL A 293 -16.18 -2.90 12.27
N ILE A 294 -17.15 -2.00 12.04
CA ILE A 294 -18.16 -2.16 11.00
C ILE A 294 -17.50 -2.23 9.61
N ALA A 295 -16.53 -1.37 9.32
CA ALA A 295 -15.80 -1.41 8.06
C ALA A 295 -15.00 -2.71 7.90
N ALA A 296 -14.26 -3.15 8.93
CA ALA A 296 -13.50 -4.38 8.91
C ALA A 296 -14.41 -5.62 8.72
N CYS A 297 -15.55 -5.68 9.43
CA CYS A 297 -16.57 -6.70 9.25
C CYS A 297 -17.15 -6.67 7.84
N GLY A 298 -17.48 -5.48 7.34
CA GLY A 298 -17.97 -5.25 5.99
C GLY A 298 -17.05 -5.89 4.97
N VAL A 299 -15.76 -5.61 5.07
CA VAL A 299 -14.86 -6.19 4.09
C VAL A 299 -14.60 -7.69 4.30
N ALA A 300 -14.58 -8.18 5.54
CA ALA A 300 -14.52 -9.62 5.80
C ALA A 300 -15.69 -10.39 5.14
N LEU A 301 -16.89 -9.79 5.08
CA LEU A 301 -18.07 -10.37 4.41
C LEU A 301 -17.90 -10.48 2.89
N VAL A 302 -17.22 -9.52 2.25
CA VAL A 302 -16.94 -9.52 0.79
C VAL A 302 -16.08 -10.73 0.38
N ILE A 303 -15.22 -11.21 1.27
CA ILE A 303 -14.13 -12.15 0.93
C ILE A 303 -14.43 -13.58 1.33
N ARG A 304 -15.21 -13.79 2.39
CA ARG A 304 -15.69 -15.13 2.74
C ARG A 304 -16.61 -15.62 1.62
N LYS A 305 -16.11 -16.58 0.84
CA LYS A 305 -16.86 -17.31 -0.20
C LYS A 305 -18.11 -17.97 0.37
#